data_AF-A0A2W2MK88-F1
#
_entry.id   AF-A0A2W2MK88-F1
#
_cell.length_a   1.000
_cell.length_b   1.000
_cell.length_c   1.000
_cell.angle_alpha   90.00
_cell.angle_beta   90.00
_cell.angle_gamma   90.00
#
_symmetry.space_group_name_H-M   'P 1'
#
loop_
_entity.id
_entity.type
_entity.pdbx_description
1 polymer ?
#
loop_
_entity_poly.entity_id
_entity_poly.type
_entity_poly.pdbx_seq_one_letter_code
_entity_poly.pdbx_strand_id
1 'polypeptide(L)'
;MPDNAQLARTRVVPMTTGTTAIPMPAAPVPTAAYDRAVWERALLTSTVRRDLRLLGLILSHHADAAGCLPAGGIQHAESLCALMRMEGRKVRQALNELELAHFIRRPNLHTWPRRDIVRPITLTLPTVAAVRTGPEHPGEAIR
;
A
#
# COMPACT_ATOMS: atom_id res chain seq x y z
N MET A 1 -35.95 70.84 18.62
CA MET A 1 -35.25 70.83 17.32
C MET A 1 -34.08 69.86 17.47
N PRO A 2 -34.25 68.58 17.08
CA PRO A 2 -33.25 67.55 17.31
C PRO A 2 -32.16 67.55 16.24
N ASP A 3 -30.95 67.28 16.71
CA ASP A 3 -29.68 67.19 16.00
C ASP A 3 -29.66 65.92 15.13
N ASN A 4 -29.63 66.10 13.80
CA ASN A 4 -29.71 64.99 12.85
C ASN A 4 -28.31 64.62 12.35
N ALA A 5 -27.85 63.51 12.91
CA ALA A 5 -26.67 62.75 12.52
C ALA A 5 -26.54 62.50 11.02
N GLN A 6 -25.35 62.71 10.44
CA GLN A 6 -24.79 61.83 9.40
C GLN A 6 -23.26 61.81 9.47
N LEU A 7 -22.75 60.83 10.21
CA LEU A 7 -21.36 60.38 10.17
C LEU A 7 -21.10 59.67 8.83
N ALA A 8 -20.07 60.13 8.12
CA ALA A 8 -19.51 59.51 6.95
C ALA A 8 -19.08 58.05 7.26
N ARG A 9 -19.78 57.08 6.66
CA ARG A 9 -19.39 55.67 6.68
C ARG A 9 -18.29 55.42 5.66
N THR A 10 -17.04 55.47 6.10
CA THR A 10 -15.90 54.93 5.33
C THR A 10 -16.04 53.41 5.23
N ARG A 11 -16.34 52.91 4.03
CA ARG A 11 -16.29 51.50 3.68
C ARG A 11 -14.83 51.05 3.69
N VAL A 12 -14.41 50.28 4.69
CA VAL A 12 -13.16 49.51 4.63
C VAL A 12 -13.50 48.17 3.99
N VAL A 13 -12.94 47.91 2.81
CA VAL A 13 -13.02 46.62 2.12
C VAL A 13 -12.01 45.69 2.80
N PRO A 14 -12.41 44.55 3.40
CA PRO A 14 -11.44 43.55 3.78
C PRO A 14 -10.90 42.88 2.50
N MET A 15 -9.61 43.07 2.23
CA MET A 15 -8.86 42.21 1.32
C MET A 15 -8.81 40.82 1.95
N THR A 16 -9.63 39.91 1.46
CA THR A 16 -9.47 38.47 1.66
C THR A 16 -8.16 38.06 0.97
N THR A 17 -7.06 38.03 1.71
CA THR A 17 -5.91 37.21 1.31
C THR A 17 -6.37 35.76 1.37
N GLY A 18 -6.86 35.25 0.24
CA GLY A 18 -6.90 33.84 -0.02
C GLY A 18 -5.47 33.34 -0.02
N THR A 19 -4.97 32.92 1.15
CA THR A 19 -3.82 32.04 1.23
C THR A 19 -4.22 30.76 0.53
N THR A 20 -3.94 30.68 -0.77
CA THR A 20 -3.77 29.42 -1.46
C THR A 20 -2.70 28.67 -0.71
N ALA A 21 -3.12 27.80 0.22
CA ALA A 21 -2.24 26.86 0.87
C ALA A 21 -1.65 26.02 -0.26
N ILE A 22 -0.39 26.27 -0.58
CA ILE A 22 0.41 25.40 -1.43
C ILE A 22 0.25 24.02 -0.80
N PRO A 23 -0.22 22.99 -1.54
CA PRO A 23 -0.29 21.65 -1.01
C PRO A 23 1.12 21.27 -0.58
N MET A 24 1.34 21.29 0.74
CA MET A 24 2.60 20.89 1.33
C MET A 24 2.80 19.43 0.92
N PRO A 25 3.95 19.05 0.35
CA PRO A 25 4.21 17.65 0.06
C PRO A 25 4.00 16.87 1.35
N ALA A 26 3.10 15.90 1.32
CA ALA A 26 2.80 15.05 2.46
C ALA A 26 4.12 14.57 3.03
N ALA A 27 4.35 14.83 4.32
CA ALA A 27 5.53 14.34 5.01
C ALA A 27 5.68 12.84 4.70
N PRO A 28 6.89 12.35 4.35
CA PRO A 28 7.07 10.95 4.04
C PRO A 28 6.58 10.13 5.22
N VAL A 29 5.49 9.39 5.02
CA VAL A 29 4.96 8.49 6.02
C VAL A 29 6.11 7.55 6.36
N PRO A 30 6.56 7.48 7.63
CA PRO A 30 7.61 6.56 8.01
C PRO A 30 7.14 5.17 7.59
N THR A 31 7.84 4.59 6.61
CA THR A 31 7.57 3.23 6.18
C THR A 31 7.97 2.40 7.39
N ALA A 32 6.96 1.97 8.18
CA ALA A 32 7.20 1.20 9.39
C ALA A 32 8.20 0.09 9.05
N ALA A 33 9.27 -0.01 9.84
CA ALA A 33 10.29 -1.02 9.63
C ALA A 33 9.62 -2.39 9.51
N TYR A 34 10.07 -3.20 8.56
CA TYR A 34 9.54 -4.55 8.39
C TYR A 34 9.70 -5.33 9.70
N ASP A 35 8.59 -5.72 10.30
CA ASP A 35 8.56 -6.64 11.43
C ASP A 35 8.10 -8.01 10.93
N ARG A 36 9.04 -8.95 10.94
CA ARG A 36 8.81 -10.32 10.51
C ARG A 36 7.69 -11.00 11.30
N ALA A 37 7.66 -10.85 12.62
CA ALA A 37 6.67 -11.51 13.47
C ALA A 37 5.27 -10.95 13.21
N VAL A 38 5.15 -9.64 13.01
CA VAL A 38 3.87 -9.01 12.65
C VAL A 38 3.41 -9.47 11.27
N TRP A 39 4.33 -9.55 10.29
CA TRP A 39 4.02 -10.01 8.95
C TRP A 39 3.61 -11.48 8.91
N GLU A 40 4.35 -12.36 9.58
CA GLU A 40 4.03 -13.80 9.68
C GLU A 40 2.69 -14.00 10.38
N ARG A 41 2.42 -13.27 11.46
CA ARG A 41 1.12 -13.30 12.14
C ARG A 41 -0.01 -12.90 11.19
N ALA A 42 0.15 -11.80 10.45
CA ALA A 42 -0.86 -11.34 9.48
C ALA A 42 -1.13 -12.41 8.40
N LEU A 43 -0.07 -13.04 7.88
CA LEU A 43 -0.16 -14.13 6.91
C LEU A 43 -0.92 -15.34 7.49
N LEU A 44 -0.58 -15.74 8.71
CA LEU A 44 -1.19 -16.90 9.39
C LEU A 44 -2.66 -16.66 9.73
N THR A 45 -3.06 -15.43 10.06
CA THR A 45 -4.45 -15.06 10.34
C THR A 45 -5.28 -14.78 9.10
N SER A 46 -4.66 -14.71 7.92
CA SER A 46 -5.36 -14.45 6.66
C SER A 46 -6.13 -15.66 6.15
N THR A 47 -7.05 -15.43 5.22
CA THR A 47 -7.84 -16.48 4.54
C THR A 47 -7.10 -17.14 3.39
N VAL A 48 -5.81 -16.84 3.18
CA VAL A 48 -5.05 -17.40 2.06
C VAL A 48 -4.86 -18.91 2.22
N ARG A 49 -4.72 -19.58 1.07
CA ARG A 49 -4.54 -21.03 0.99
C ARG A 49 -3.26 -21.49 1.71
N ARG A 50 -3.23 -22.76 2.11
CA ARG A 50 -2.13 -23.33 2.92
C ARG A 50 -0.77 -23.27 2.21
N ASP A 51 -0.75 -23.52 0.91
CA ASP A 51 0.44 -23.42 0.05
C ASP A 51 0.99 -21.99 -0.02
N LEU A 52 0.10 -20.98 -0.11
CA LEU A 52 0.47 -19.57 -0.03
C LEU A 52 1.08 -19.20 1.32
N ARG A 53 0.52 -19.71 2.42
CA ARG A 53 1.08 -19.49 3.76
C ARG A 53 2.47 -20.09 3.88
N LEU A 54 2.66 -21.34 3.43
CA LEU A 54 3.97 -21.98 3.47
C LEU A 54 5.00 -21.21 2.63
N LEU A 55 4.64 -20.83 1.40
CA LEU A 55 5.49 -20.01 0.55
C LEU A 55 5.84 -18.68 1.23
N GLY A 56 4.85 -17.99 1.81
CA GLY A 56 5.06 -16.73 2.50
C GLY A 56 6.01 -16.86 3.70
N LEU A 57 5.89 -17.93 4.50
CA LEU A 57 6.80 -18.22 5.61
C LEU A 57 8.23 -18.52 5.14
N ILE A 58 8.39 -19.19 3.99
CA ILE A 58 9.71 -19.39 3.37
C ILE A 58 10.29 -18.04 2.96
N LEU A 59 9.50 -17.17 2.33
CA LEU A 59 9.94 -15.85 1.91
C LEU A 59 10.32 -14.97 3.12
N SER A 60 9.55 -14.98 4.21
CA SER A 60 9.86 -14.21 5.43
C SER A 60 11.13 -14.70 6.12
N HIS A 61 11.43 -15.99 6.05
CA HIS A 61 12.67 -16.55 6.58
C HIS A 61 13.91 -16.03 5.83
N HIS A 62 13.79 -15.77 4.53
CA HIS A 62 14.90 -15.35 3.67
C HIS A 62 14.93 -13.84 3.38
N ALA A 63 13.96 -13.08 3.89
CA ALA A 63 13.96 -11.63 3.75
C ALA A 63 15.02 -10.98 4.64
N ASP A 64 15.58 -9.86 4.16
CA ASP A 64 16.46 -9.04 4.97
C ASP A 64 15.69 -8.24 6.06
N ALA A 65 16.40 -7.44 6.85
CA ALA A 65 15.80 -6.61 7.89
C ALA A 65 14.81 -5.56 7.36
N ALA A 66 14.84 -5.25 6.06
CA ALA A 66 13.89 -4.36 5.40
C ALA A 66 12.71 -5.13 4.78
N GLY A 67 12.64 -6.45 4.94
CA GLY A 67 11.62 -7.29 4.32
C GLY A 67 11.84 -7.47 2.82
N CYS A 68 13.06 -7.25 2.33
CA CYS A 68 13.40 -7.34 0.92
C CYS A 68 14.09 -8.68 0.61
N LEU A 69 13.73 -9.25 -0.54
CA LEU A 69 14.43 -10.36 -1.15
C LEU A 69 15.16 -9.84 -2.40
N PRO A 70 16.49 -9.70 -2.35
CA PRO A 70 17.27 -9.06 -3.40
C PRO A 70 17.31 -9.92 -4.66
N ALA A 71 17.38 -9.28 -5.81
CA ALA A 71 17.45 -9.93 -7.12
C ALA A 71 18.49 -11.07 -7.17
N GLY A 72 18.10 -12.25 -7.67
CA GLY A 72 18.98 -13.44 -7.74
C GLY A 72 18.97 -14.35 -6.49
N GLY A 73 18.18 -14.02 -5.47
CA GLY A 73 18.01 -14.83 -4.25
C GLY A 73 17.00 -15.98 -4.38
N ILE A 74 16.51 -16.44 -3.22
CA ILE A 74 15.58 -17.58 -3.12
C ILE A 74 14.27 -17.36 -3.88
N GLN A 75 13.89 -16.12 -4.20
CA GLN A 75 12.65 -15.81 -4.90
C GLN A 75 12.62 -16.26 -6.37
N HIS A 76 13.73 -16.78 -6.90
CA HIS A 76 13.73 -17.43 -8.20
C HIS A 76 12.76 -18.61 -8.20
N ALA A 77 11.92 -18.72 -9.23
CA ALA A 77 10.89 -19.75 -9.28
C ALA A 77 11.50 -21.15 -9.16
N GLU A 78 12.62 -21.42 -9.83
CA GLU A 78 13.31 -22.71 -9.77
C GLU A 78 13.83 -23.04 -8.36
N SER A 79 14.39 -22.07 -7.64
CA SER A 79 14.86 -22.26 -6.26
C SER A 79 13.69 -22.59 -5.33
N LEU A 80 12.56 -21.88 -5.49
CA LEU A 80 11.33 -22.18 -4.76
C LEU A 80 10.72 -23.53 -5.17
N CYS A 81 10.83 -23.94 -6.43
CA CYS A 81 10.39 -25.27 -6.87
C CYS A 81 11.17 -26.36 -6.16
N ALA A 82 12.50 -26.23 -6.12
CA ALA A 82 13.37 -27.19 -5.47
C ALA A 82 13.07 -27.28 -3.96
N LEU A 83 12.86 -26.13 -3.32
CA LEU A 83 12.63 -26.06 -1.88
C LEU A 83 11.22 -26.55 -1.49
N MET A 84 10.19 -26.16 -2.24
CA MET A 84 8.80 -26.53 -1.95
C MET A 84 8.38 -27.88 -2.58
N ARG A 85 9.22 -28.47 -3.43
CA ARG A 85 8.88 -29.62 -4.29
C ARG A 85 7.60 -29.40 -5.08
N MET A 86 7.44 -28.18 -5.61
CA MET A 86 6.29 -27.76 -6.40
C MET A 86 6.67 -27.50 -7.86
N GLU A 87 5.72 -27.66 -8.76
CA GLU A 87 5.88 -27.26 -10.16
C GLU A 87 6.04 -25.74 -10.29
N GLY A 88 6.92 -25.29 -11.19
CA GLY A 88 7.21 -23.87 -11.39
C GLY A 88 6.00 -23.04 -11.80
N ARG A 89 5.05 -23.63 -12.52
CA ARG A 89 3.79 -22.96 -12.83
C ARG A 89 3.00 -22.64 -11.56
N LYS A 90 2.92 -23.59 -10.62
CA LYS A 90 2.21 -23.43 -9.34
C LYS A 90 2.91 -22.41 -8.44
N VAL A 91 4.25 -22.43 -8.39
CA VAL A 91 5.03 -21.43 -7.64
C VAL A 91 4.79 -20.02 -8.18
N ARG A 92 4.85 -19.82 -9.51
CA ARG A 92 4.59 -18.51 -10.13
C ARG A 92 3.16 -18.03 -9.85
N GLN A 93 2.19 -18.93 -9.95
CA GLN A 93 0.80 -18.63 -9.60
C GLN A 93 0.66 -18.25 -8.13
N ALA A 94 1.28 -18.99 -7.21
CA ALA A 94 1.27 -18.69 -5.78
C ALA A 94 1.90 -17.33 -5.47
N LEU A 95 3.01 -16.98 -6.12
CA LEU A 95 3.60 -15.64 -6.00
C LEU A 95 2.66 -14.54 -6.53
N ASN A 96 1.95 -14.77 -7.63
CA ASN A 96 0.96 -13.82 -8.13
C ASN A 96 -0.21 -13.67 -7.14
N GLU A 97 -0.70 -14.76 -6.55
CA GLU A 97 -1.76 -14.75 -5.55
C GLU A 97 -1.33 -14.00 -4.27
N LEU A 98 -0.09 -14.18 -3.80
CA LEU A 98 0.45 -13.40 -2.68
C LEU A 98 0.58 -11.90 -3.00
N GLU A 99 0.93 -11.55 -4.23
CA GLU A 99 0.99 -10.14 -4.67
C GLU A 99 -0.41 -9.51 -4.73
N LEU A 100 -1.40 -10.24 -5.26
CA LEU A 100 -2.80 -9.81 -5.28
C LEU A 100 -3.37 -9.66 -3.87
N ALA A 101 -2.93 -10.49 -2.92
CA ALA A 101 -3.30 -10.39 -1.51
C ALA A 101 -2.50 -9.33 -0.73
N HIS A 102 -1.67 -8.53 -1.41
CA HIS A 102 -0.85 -7.46 -0.83
C HIS A 102 0.16 -7.91 0.25
N PHE A 103 0.50 -9.21 0.29
CA PHE A 103 1.55 -9.73 1.16
C PHE A 103 2.96 -9.51 0.60
N ILE A 104 3.05 -9.40 -0.73
CA ILE A 104 4.29 -9.07 -1.42
C ILE A 104 4.06 -8.00 -2.47
N ARG A 105 5.13 -7.31 -2.85
CA ARG A 105 5.14 -6.36 -3.96
C ARG A 105 6.34 -6.63 -4.84
N ARG A 106 6.13 -6.60 -6.16
CA ARG A 106 7.22 -6.65 -7.15
C ARG A 106 7.29 -5.34 -7.93
N PRO A 107 8.50 -4.90 -8.34
CA PRO A 107 8.64 -3.82 -9.31
C PRO A 107 7.86 -4.12 -10.59
N ASN A 108 7.26 -3.09 -11.20
CA ASN A 108 6.53 -3.26 -12.45
C ASN A 108 7.47 -3.78 -13.55
N LEU A 109 7.00 -4.77 -14.31
CA LEU A 109 7.78 -5.43 -15.36
C LEU A 109 8.24 -4.44 -16.44
N HIS A 110 7.39 -3.48 -16.79
CA HIS A 110 7.65 -2.52 -17.86
C HIS A 110 8.67 -1.45 -17.46
N THR A 111 8.76 -1.14 -16.16
CA THR A 111 9.69 -0.14 -15.62
C THR A 111 10.96 -0.77 -15.04
N TRP A 112 11.08 -2.09 -15.08
CA TRP A 112 12.25 -2.79 -14.55
C TRP A 112 13.38 -2.77 -15.58
N PRO A 113 14.52 -2.10 -15.29
CA PRO A 113 15.55 -1.85 -16.30
C PRO A 113 16.37 -3.09 -16.66
N ARG A 114 16.42 -4.11 -15.78
CA ARG A 114 17.29 -5.29 -15.94
C ARG A 114 16.47 -6.57 -16.17
N ARG A 115 16.03 -6.79 -17.41
CA ARG A 115 15.17 -7.94 -17.77
C ARG A 115 15.89 -9.29 -17.68
N ASP A 116 17.22 -9.27 -17.64
CA ASP A 116 18.13 -10.38 -17.44
C ASP A 116 18.17 -10.88 -15.99
N ILE A 117 17.66 -10.10 -15.03
CA ILE A 117 17.69 -10.45 -13.60
C ILE A 117 16.28 -10.55 -13.04
N VAL A 118 16.06 -11.56 -12.20
CA VAL A 118 14.79 -11.71 -11.47
C VAL A 118 14.54 -10.50 -10.59
N ARG A 119 13.34 -9.95 -10.71
CA ARG A 119 12.88 -8.79 -9.94
C ARG A 119 12.95 -9.09 -8.43
N PRO A 120 13.40 -8.13 -7.61
CA PRO A 120 13.31 -8.26 -6.17
C PRO A 120 11.85 -8.36 -5.71
N ILE A 121 11.65 -8.96 -4.54
CA ILE A 121 10.35 -9.02 -3.87
C ILE A 121 10.46 -8.25 -2.57
N THR A 122 9.49 -7.38 -2.29
CA THR A 122 9.34 -6.72 -0.99
C THR A 122 8.16 -7.31 -0.26
N LEU A 123 8.34 -7.74 0.98
CA LEU A 123 7.27 -8.19 1.86
C LEU A 123 6.52 -6.97 2.39
N THR A 124 5.21 -6.96 2.19
CA THR A 124 4.35 -5.86 2.59
C THR A 124 3.30 -6.36 3.56
N LEU A 125 3.02 -5.58 4.60
CA LEU A 125 1.80 -5.81 5.37
C LEU A 125 0.63 -5.40 4.49
N PRO A 126 -0.41 -6.25 4.34
CA PRO A 126 -1.63 -5.80 3.70
C PRO A 126 -2.18 -4.66 4.55
N THR A 127 -2.09 -3.43 4.03
CA THR A 127 -2.88 -2.33 4.56
C THR A 127 -4.31 -2.83 4.44
N VAL A 128 -4.95 -3.13 5.57
CA VAL A 128 -6.40 -3.27 5.64
C VAL A 128 -6.91 -2.00 4.99
N ALA A 129 -7.36 -2.12 3.73
CA ALA A 129 -7.81 -0.99 2.95
C ALA A 129 -8.81 -0.28 3.83
N ALA A 130 -8.54 0.99 4.14
CA ALA A 130 -9.48 1.84 4.84
C ALA A 130 -10.84 1.55 4.23
N VAL A 131 -11.76 1.06 5.08
CA VAL A 131 -13.14 0.77 4.71
C VAL A 131 -13.58 1.92 3.82
N ARG A 132 -13.80 1.63 2.54
CA ARG A 132 -14.49 2.58 1.67
C ARG A 132 -15.87 2.70 2.31
N THR A 133 -16.07 3.73 3.13
CA THR A 133 -17.39 4.28 3.40
C THR A 133 -17.98 4.48 2.01
N GLY A 134 -18.91 3.59 1.65
CA GLY A 134 -19.61 3.70 0.38
C GLY A 134 -20.22 5.11 0.31
N PRO A 135 -20.35 5.68 -0.90
CA PRO A 135 -21.13 6.90 -1.05
C PRO A 135 -22.51 6.64 -0.44
N GLU A 136 -22.81 7.39 0.62
CA GLU A 136 -24.13 7.53 1.20
C GLU A 136 -25.15 7.67 0.07
N HIS A 137 -26.04 6.66 -0.05
CA HIS A 137 -27.04 6.59 -1.09
C HIS A 137 -27.88 7.89 -1.10
N PRO A 138 -27.87 8.68 -2.19
CA PRO A 138 -28.83 9.74 -2.36
C PRO A 138 -30.13 9.15 -2.93
N GLY A 139 -31.19 9.16 -2.13
CA GLY A 139 -32.57 9.20 -2.62
C GLY A 139 -33.26 7.87 -2.90
N GLU A 140 -34.03 7.39 -1.91
CA GLU A 140 -35.37 6.80 -2.09
C GLU A 140 -35.98 6.73 -0.68
N ALA A 141 -37.01 7.50 -0.32
CA ALA A 141 -38.36 7.22 -0.79
C ALA A 141 -39.22 8.48 -0.82
N ILE A 142 -39.86 8.66 -1.96
CA ILE A 142 -41.11 9.37 -2.13
C ILE A 142 -42.20 8.49 -1.49
N ARG A 143 -42.90 9.00 -0.47
CA ARG A 143 -44.37 8.92 -0.34
C ARG A 143 -44.88 9.77 0.82
#